data_AF-A0A9N8ZWA2-F1
#
_entry.id   AF-A0A9N8ZWA2-F1
#
_cell.length_a   1.000
_cell.length_b   1.000
_cell.length_c   1.000
_cell.angle_alpha   90.00
_cell.angle_beta   90.00
_cell.angle_gamma   90.00
#
_symmetry.space_group_name_H-M   'P 1'
#
loop_
_entity.id
_entity.type
_entity.pdbx_description
1 polymer ?
#
loop_
_entity_poly.entity_id
_entity_poly.type
_entity_poly.pdbx_seq_one_letter_code
_entity_poly.pdbx_strand_id
1 'polypeptide(L)'
;MNTNNIDISYLRELLRPTVQHTIPKDQKRIKVVTITNKETTTKYVLNDLDKSASLGEVRRSLSANDDILMGKQNSQFCNKSKDKIHFDCEDNFKLEDILIPEDDFYSVYIEKNQKKPNFIEISHRLSLNKGLRKGSNDDSIVTANKSAFSIKNPHIMNVTLNDNFRRTHGKTSEDFNKFWERSFDHQDTIPPLQSSVVLDYDVICFEKGSIRLLRKDLEVTDEYVKAIEDALDESQRKSQSAKPMNYTNIRNYKAVGGDITKCNNEEEWLESLSSYENWVIIGYNDKLSLYELLPESLKLKIKVIIGMKYFSSVFAIRVDYQNPESPYFIIHCLSTATKVPPPINLSVPWMIIGYDDKFPIEPLSKSFCIEYIWSKYGTDTEIKLTKPIYQDYCLISTCVLDCEENPGYEFGMSNIVISHHFCQPENIKMKVCSSQHDLSNNSTLAPLIFKVNCAIILGTSDAKKQHPFITFGVF
;
A
#
# COMPACT_ATOMS: atom_id res chain seq x y z
N MET A 1 15.62 -39.24 -26.93
CA MET A 1 16.10 -38.02 -26.25
C MET A 1 17.21 -37.43 -27.12
N ASN A 2 16.86 -36.49 -27.99
CA ASN A 2 17.83 -35.76 -28.82
C ASN A 2 18.04 -34.38 -28.18
N THR A 3 19.21 -34.17 -27.59
CA THR A 3 19.65 -32.87 -27.09
C THR A 3 20.23 -32.08 -28.26
N ASN A 4 19.46 -31.12 -28.77
CA ASN A 4 19.96 -30.13 -29.72
C ASN A 4 20.96 -29.22 -29.01
N ASN A 5 22.24 -29.41 -29.29
CA ASN A 5 23.28 -28.45 -28.96
C ASN A 5 23.05 -27.18 -29.78
N ILE A 6 22.70 -26.10 -29.10
CA ILE A 6 22.66 -24.76 -29.68
C ILE A 6 24.12 -24.34 -29.88
N ASP A 7 24.49 -24.08 -31.13
CA ASP A 7 25.81 -23.66 -31.52
C ASP A 7 26.06 -22.20 -31.09
N ILE A 8 26.83 -22.04 -30.01
CA ILE A 8 27.19 -20.76 -29.40
C ILE A 8 28.18 -19.96 -30.28
N SER A 9 28.73 -20.55 -31.35
CA SER A 9 29.63 -19.84 -32.26
C SER A 9 28.95 -18.65 -32.96
N TYR A 10 27.65 -18.72 -33.23
CA TYR A 10 26.88 -17.63 -33.86
C TYR A 10 26.74 -16.38 -32.95
N LEU A 11 26.66 -16.58 -31.63
CA LEU A 11 26.60 -15.47 -30.66
C LEU A 11 27.94 -14.74 -30.52
N ARG A 12 29.07 -15.39 -30.84
CA ARG A 12 30.40 -14.78 -30.77
C ARG A 12 30.73 -13.90 -31.98
N GLU A 13 30.11 -14.12 -33.14
CA GLU A 13 30.29 -13.24 -34.29
C GLU A 13 29.52 -11.91 -34.17
N LEU A 14 28.40 -11.89 -33.47
CA LEU A 14 27.64 -10.67 -33.15
C LEU A 14 28.32 -9.77 -32.10
N LEU A 15 29.38 -10.25 -31.44
CA LEU A 15 30.10 -9.55 -30.36
C LEU A 15 31.52 -9.12 -30.75
N ARG A 16 31.88 -9.09 -32.04
CA ARG A 16 33.19 -8.53 -32.43
C ARG A 16 33.22 -7.04 -32.07
N PRO A 17 34.21 -6.57 -31.31
CA PRO A 17 34.33 -5.16 -30.97
C PRO A 17 34.65 -4.38 -32.24
N THR A 18 33.65 -3.68 -32.76
CA THR A 18 33.81 -2.70 -33.83
C THR A 18 34.74 -1.61 -33.32
N VAL A 19 35.71 -1.23 -34.15
CA VAL A 19 36.65 -0.13 -33.95
C VAL A 19 35.96 1.01 -33.21
N GLN A 20 36.43 1.32 -32.00
CA GLN A 20 35.94 2.42 -31.17
C GLN A 20 36.25 3.74 -31.88
N HIS A 21 35.33 4.20 -32.72
CA HIS A 21 35.23 5.61 -33.04
C HIS A 21 34.78 6.31 -31.77
N THR A 22 35.74 6.92 -31.06
CA THR A 22 35.43 7.85 -29.98
C THR A 22 34.57 8.96 -30.55
N ILE A 23 33.29 8.94 -30.23
CA ILE A 23 32.32 9.95 -30.63
C ILE A 23 32.81 11.29 -30.05
N PRO A 24 32.91 12.37 -30.85
CA PRO A 24 33.23 13.69 -30.33
C PRO A 24 32.28 14.05 -29.19
N LYS A 25 32.70 14.89 -28.24
CA LYS A 25 31.83 15.53 -27.22
C LYS A 25 30.82 16.51 -27.86
N ASP A 26 30.28 16.16 -29.02
CA ASP A 26 29.36 16.95 -29.81
C ASP A 26 27.97 16.94 -29.15
N GLN A 27 27.45 18.15 -28.95
CA GLN A 27 26.08 18.47 -28.53
C GLN A 27 25.02 18.10 -29.58
N LYS A 28 25.33 17.26 -30.58
CA LYS A 28 24.35 16.85 -31.60
C LYS A 28 23.14 16.21 -30.92
N ARG A 29 21.96 16.76 -31.25
CA ARG A 29 20.63 16.38 -30.77
C ARG A 29 20.29 14.96 -31.22
N ILE A 30 19.40 14.29 -30.50
CA ILE A 30 18.98 12.92 -30.83
C ILE A 30 17.62 12.95 -31.47
N LYS A 31 17.53 12.42 -32.70
CA LYS A 31 16.30 12.24 -33.45
C LYS A 31 15.80 10.82 -33.26
N VAL A 32 14.64 10.67 -32.64
CA VAL A 32 13.95 9.40 -32.50
C VAL A 32 13.10 9.18 -33.73
N VAL A 33 13.36 8.07 -34.43
CA VAL A 33 12.67 7.67 -35.66
C VAL A 33 11.85 6.42 -35.38
N THR A 34 10.52 6.53 -35.48
CA THR A 34 9.63 5.40 -35.30
C THR A 34 9.35 4.75 -36.66
N ILE A 35 9.55 3.43 -36.74
CA ILE A 35 9.25 2.60 -37.90
C ILE A 35 8.02 1.76 -37.57
N THR A 36 7.03 1.79 -38.46
CA THR A 36 5.81 1.00 -38.33
C THR A 36 5.54 0.30 -39.65
N ASN A 37 5.41 -1.03 -39.65
CA ASN A 37 5.22 -1.84 -40.87
C ASN A 37 6.23 -1.53 -42.01
N LYS A 38 7.50 -1.27 -41.64
CA LYS A 38 8.60 -0.86 -42.54
C LYS A 38 8.49 0.56 -43.12
N GLU A 39 7.45 1.31 -42.77
CA GLU A 39 7.29 2.71 -43.13
C GLU A 39 7.77 3.62 -41.98
N THR A 40 8.54 4.65 -42.32
CA THR A 40 8.98 5.64 -41.34
C THR A 40 7.82 6.58 -41.06
N THR A 41 7.33 6.59 -39.82
CA THR A 41 6.04 7.22 -39.49
C THR A 41 6.22 8.55 -38.76
N THR A 42 7.15 8.63 -37.81
CA THR A 42 7.33 9.85 -36.99
C THR A 42 8.78 10.11 -36.62
N LYS A 43 9.13 11.40 -36.51
CA LYS A 43 10.46 11.91 -36.17
C LYS A 43 10.33 12.90 -35.02
N TYR A 44 10.94 12.61 -33.88
CA TYR A 44 11.00 13.50 -32.72
C TYR A 44 12.44 13.92 -32.48
N VAL A 45 12.71 15.17 -32.13
CA VAL A 45 14.07 15.62 -31.81
C VAL A 45 14.14 15.96 -30.32
N LEU A 46 14.92 15.18 -29.59
CA LEU A 46 15.14 15.28 -28.15
C LEU A 46 16.55 15.84 -27.88
N ASN A 47 16.63 16.74 -26.90
CA ASN A 47 17.88 17.42 -26.55
C ASN A 47 18.62 16.73 -25.41
N ASP A 48 17.89 16.03 -24.54
CA ASP A 48 18.37 15.70 -23.19
C ASP A 48 18.50 14.20 -22.93
N LEU A 49 18.64 13.40 -24.00
CA LEU A 49 18.91 11.96 -23.85
C LEU A 49 20.39 11.73 -23.55
N ASP A 50 20.67 11.11 -22.42
CA ASP A 50 22.01 10.67 -22.04
C ASP A 50 22.49 9.55 -22.99
N LYS A 51 23.53 9.85 -23.78
CA LYS A 51 24.12 8.91 -24.75
C LYS A 51 24.79 7.71 -24.08
N SER A 52 25.19 7.86 -22.81
CA SER A 52 25.88 6.82 -22.04
C SER A 52 24.93 5.91 -21.25
N ALA A 53 23.65 6.29 -21.14
CA ALA A 53 22.63 5.53 -20.45
C ALA A 53 22.33 4.19 -21.14
N SER A 54 21.89 3.21 -20.36
CA SER A 54 21.44 1.91 -20.90
C SER A 54 20.19 2.10 -21.75
N LEU A 55 19.93 1.21 -22.72
CA LEU A 55 18.68 1.30 -23.48
C LEU A 55 17.44 1.12 -22.59
N GLY A 56 17.54 0.41 -21.47
CA GLY A 56 16.47 0.29 -20.48
C GLY A 56 16.15 1.63 -19.80
N GLU A 57 17.17 2.40 -19.46
CA GLU A 57 17.02 3.76 -18.93
C GLU A 57 16.46 4.72 -19.97
N VAL A 58 16.97 4.66 -21.21
CA VAL A 58 16.46 5.45 -22.34
C VAL A 58 14.99 5.13 -22.60
N ARG A 59 14.60 3.84 -22.60
CA ARG A 59 13.21 3.43 -22.73
C ARG A 59 12.34 4.08 -21.66
N ARG A 60 12.75 4.02 -20.39
CA ARG A 60 12.02 4.65 -19.29
C ARG A 60 11.78 6.14 -19.56
N SER A 61 12.80 6.85 -20.01
CA SER A 61 12.71 8.28 -20.35
C SER A 61 11.80 8.54 -21.54
N LEU A 62 11.92 7.75 -22.61
CA LEU A 62 11.08 7.86 -23.81
C LEU A 62 9.62 7.50 -23.55
N SER A 63 9.36 6.55 -22.66
CA SER A 63 8.00 6.14 -22.28
C SER A 63 7.26 7.17 -21.44
N ALA A 64 7.96 8.14 -20.85
CA ALA A 64 7.35 9.28 -20.18
C ALA A 64 6.86 10.36 -21.18
N ASN A 65 7.26 10.25 -22.45
CA ASN A 65 6.79 11.13 -23.51
C ASN A 65 5.51 10.57 -24.16
N ASP A 66 4.43 11.36 -24.10
CA ASP A 66 3.09 10.98 -24.58
C ASP A 66 3.02 10.70 -26.09
N ASP A 67 3.99 11.18 -26.87
CA ASP A 67 4.01 10.97 -28.32
C ASP A 67 4.73 9.67 -28.71
N ILE A 68 5.68 9.20 -27.89
CA ILE A 68 6.53 8.06 -28.23
C ILE A 68 5.98 6.77 -27.63
N LEU A 69 5.52 6.78 -26.37
CA LEU A 69 4.90 5.66 -25.66
C LEU A 69 5.57 4.30 -25.97
N MET A 70 6.75 4.03 -25.43
CA MET A 70 7.41 2.72 -25.66
C MET A 70 6.94 1.66 -24.66
N GLY A 71 6.20 0.66 -25.12
CA GLY A 71 5.88 -0.55 -24.34
C GLY A 71 6.84 -1.71 -24.63
N LYS A 72 7.05 -2.58 -23.64
CA LYS A 72 7.86 -3.81 -23.78
C LYS A 72 7.40 -4.72 -24.91
N GLN A 73 6.08 -4.86 -25.10
CA GLN A 73 5.52 -5.80 -26.07
C GLN A 73 5.45 -5.26 -27.49
N ASN A 74 5.29 -3.94 -27.65
CA ASN A 74 4.99 -3.33 -28.95
C ASN A 74 6.18 -2.59 -29.54
N SER A 75 7.23 -2.26 -28.78
CA SER A 75 8.31 -1.39 -29.25
C SER A 75 9.68 -2.00 -28.97
N GLN A 76 10.58 -1.95 -29.95
CA GLN A 76 11.97 -2.42 -29.81
C GLN A 76 12.93 -1.40 -30.40
N PHE A 77 14.08 -1.20 -29.75
CA PHE A 77 15.18 -0.46 -30.37
C PHE A 77 15.77 -1.25 -31.53
N CYS A 78 16.32 -0.54 -32.50
CA CYS A 78 17.11 -1.13 -33.58
C CYS A 78 18.59 -0.77 -33.40
N ASN A 79 19.48 -1.71 -33.69
CA ASN A 79 20.92 -1.44 -33.74
C ASN A 79 21.30 -0.65 -35.02
N LYS A 80 22.60 -0.37 -35.22
CA LYS A 80 23.11 0.32 -36.42
C LYS A 80 22.82 -0.39 -37.74
N SER A 81 22.69 -1.71 -37.72
CA SER A 81 22.30 -2.53 -38.87
C SER A 81 20.77 -2.58 -39.09
N LYS A 82 19.99 -1.89 -38.25
CA LYS A 82 18.54 -1.92 -38.18
C LYS A 82 17.94 -3.25 -37.71
N ASP A 83 18.73 -4.12 -37.11
CA ASP A 83 18.23 -5.33 -36.46
C ASP A 83 17.60 -4.99 -35.12
N LYS A 84 16.52 -5.71 -34.77
CA LYS A 84 15.80 -5.54 -33.50
C LYS A 84 16.66 -5.97 -32.33
N ILE A 85 16.73 -5.12 -31.31
CA ILE A 85 17.30 -5.45 -30.02
C ILE A 85 16.19 -6.05 -29.16
N HIS A 86 16.44 -7.23 -28.60
CA HIS A 86 15.48 -7.85 -27.68
C HIS A 86 15.43 -7.08 -26.36
N PHE A 87 14.23 -6.92 -25.78
CA PHE A 87 14.04 -6.16 -24.53
C PHE A 87 14.97 -6.63 -23.41
N ASP A 88 15.10 -7.95 -23.21
CA ASP A 88 15.95 -8.52 -22.15
C ASP A 88 17.46 -8.30 -22.39
N CYS A 89 17.86 -7.75 -23.54
CA CYS A 89 19.24 -7.38 -23.84
C CYS A 89 19.49 -5.88 -23.74
N GLU A 90 18.47 -5.05 -23.51
CA GLU A 90 18.59 -3.58 -23.57
C GLU A 90 19.59 -3.02 -22.57
N ASP A 91 19.72 -3.61 -21.38
CA ASP A 91 20.70 -3.18 -20.38
C ASP A 91 22.16 -3.53 -20.75
N ASN A 92 22.37 -4.36 -21.78
CA ASN A 92 23.70 -4.68 -22.30
C ASN A 92 24.17 -3.69 -23.38
N PHE A 93 23.30 -2.78 -23.81
CA PHE A 93 23.60 -1.76 -24.82
C PHE A 93 23.44 -0.38 -24.21
N LYS A 94 24.32 0.53 -24.62
CA LYS A 94 24.16 1.96 -24.39
C LYS A 94 23.49 2.61 -25.59
N LEU A 95 22.93 3.80 -25.38
CA LEU A 95 22.36 4.58 -26.48
C LEU A 95 23.39 4.83 -27.60
N GLU A 96 24.61 5.25 -27.24
CA GLU A 96 25.70 5.52 -28.18
C GLU A 96 26.07 4.32 -29.08
N ASP A 97 25.81 3.09 -28.62
CA ASP A 97 26.09 1.88 -29.39
C ASP A 97 25.18 1.77 -30.62
N ILE A 98 23.98 2.36 -30.57
CA ILE A 98 22.93 2.23 -31.59
C ILE A 98 22.67 3.52 -32.38
N LEU A 99 23.25 4.65 -31.99
CA LEU A 99 23.10 5.92 -32.69
C LEU A 99 23.69 5.86 -34.11
N ILE A 100 22.91 6.33 -35.09
CA ILE A 100 23.34 6.52 -36.47
C ILE A 100 23.63 8.00 -36.70
N PRO A 101 24.86 8.40 -37.06
CA PRO A 101 25.18 9.80 -37.31
C PRO A 101 24.46 10.29 -38.59
N GLU A 102 23.79 11.43 -38.47
CA GLU A 102 23.33 12.27 -39.59
C GLU A 102 24.03 13.64 -39.47
N ASP A 103 23.82 14.53 -40.45
CA ASP A 103 24.56 15.79 -40.57
C ASP A 103 24.51 16.61 -39.26
N ASP A 104 23.30 16.93 -38.78
CA ASP A 104 23.08 17.79 -37.61
C ASP A 104 22.63 17.05 -36.34
N PHE A 105 22.38 15.74 -36.44
CA PHE A 105 21.77 14.97 -35.36
C PHE A 105 22.23 13.51 -35.38
N TYR A 106 21.97 12.81 -34.28
CA TYR A 106 22.06 11.35 -34.22
C TYR A 106 20.67 10.77 -34.32
N SER A 107 20.46 9.77 -35.16
CA SER A 107 19.19 9.04 -35.24
C SER A 107 19.23 7.77 -34.40
N VAL A 108 18.16 7.56 -33.64
CA VAL A 108 17.85 6.28 -32.98
C VAL A 108 16.55 5.76 -33.57
N TYR A 109 16.53 4.47 -33.94
CA TYR A 109 15.39 3.84 -34.57
C TYR A 109 14.64 2.96 -33.57
N ILE A 110 13.32 3.10 -33.56
CA ILE A 110 12.41 2.28 -32.76
C ILE A 110 11.41 1.64 -33.72
N GLU A 111 11.32 0.32 -33.71
CA GLU A 111 10.29 -0.39 -34.46
C GLU A 111 9.07 -0.66 -33.59
N LYS A 112 7.90 -0.22 -34.05
CA LYS A 112 6.60 -0.47 -33.43
C LYS A 112 5.84 -1.59 -34.14
N ASN A 113 5.35 -2.54 -33.36
CA ASN A 113 4.45 -3.59 -33.78
C ASN A 113 3.01 -3.22 -33.44
N GLN A 114 2.27 -2.69 -34.42
CA GLN A 114 0.85 -2.31 -34.28
C GLN A 114 -0.08 -3.48 -33.94
N LYS A 115 0.33 -4.73 -34.19
CA LYS A 115 -0.49 -5.90 -33.84
C LYS A 115 -0.40 -6.26 -32.36
N LYS A 116 0.54 -5.66 -31.62
CA LYS A 116 0.73 -5.92 -30.20
C LYS A 116 0.28 -4.71 -29.38
N PRO A 117 -0.44 -4.93 -28.28
CA PRO A 117 -0.90 -3.85 -27.43
C PRO A 117 0.27 -3.13 -26.77
N ASN A 118 0.09 -1.84 -26.59
CA ASN A 118 0.94 -1.03 -25.73
C ASN A 118 0.25 -0.82 -24.38
N PHE A 119 0.85 -1.32 -23.30
CA PHE A 119 0.28 -1.13 -21.97
C PHE A 119 0.09 0.35 -21.63
N ILE A 120 1.02 1.23 -22.03
CA ILE A 120 0.94 2.66 -21.70
C ILE A 120 -0.26 3.30 -22.42
N GLU A 121 -0.42 3.03 -23.72
CA GLU A 121 -1.56 3.53 -24.49
C GLU A 121 -2.89 3.01 -23.93
N ILE A 122 -2.96 1.72 -23.59
CA ILE A 122 -4.15 1.11 -22.98
C ILE A 122 -4.43 1.74 -21.63
N SER A 123 -3.41 1.96 -20.81
CA SER A 123 -3.51 2.60 -19.50
C SER A 123 -4.11 4.01 -19.61
N HIS A 124 -3.60 4.82 -20.55
CA HIS A 124 -4.10 6.18 -20.79
C HIS A 124 -5.53 6.15 -21.32
N ARG A 125 -5.78 5.38 -22.37
CA ARG A 125 -7.07 5.30 -23.05
C ARG A 125 -8.18 4.79 -22.13
N LEU A 126 -7.90 3.78 -21.31
CA LEU A 126 -8.85 3.19 -20.37
C LEU A 126 -8.82 3.83 -18.98
N SER A 127 -7.99 4.86 -18.77
CA SER A 127 -7.86 5.55 -17.47
C SER A 127 -7.62 4.60 -16.29
N LEU A 128 -6.70 3.64 -16.46
CA LEU A 128 -6.44 2.58 -15.46
C LEU A 128 -5.90 3.09 -14.12
N ASN A 129 -5.46 4.34 -14.07
CA ASN A 129 -4.93 5.04 -12.89
C ASN A 129 -6.02 5.70 -12.02
N LYS A 130 -7.30 5.59 -12.41
CA LYS A 130 -8.42 6.22 -11.69
C LYS A 130 -9.11 5.22 -10.76
N GLY A 131 -9.54 5.74 -9.61
CA GLY A 131 -10.35 4.98 -8.67
C GLY A 131 -11.72 4.64 -9.24
N LEU A 132 -12.27 3.49 -8.85
CA LEU A 132 -13.60 3.03 -9.22
C LEU A 132 -14.46 2.94 -7.96
N ARG A 133 -15.74 3.31 -8.07
CA ARG A 133 -16.74 3.07 -7.02
C ARG A 133 -18.03 2.52 -7.60
N LYS A 134 -18.81 1.85 -6.77
CA LYS A 134 -20.16 1.43 -7.11
C LYS A 134 -21.09 2.66 -7.18
N GLY A 135 -21.87 2.76 -8.25
CA GLY A 135 -22.93 3.74 -8.43
C GLY A 135 -24.10 3.45 -7.50
N SER A 136 -24.90 4.48 -7.21
CA SER A 136 -25.98 4.36 -6.21
C SER A 136 -27.19 3.56 -6.66
N ASN A 137 -27.42 3.43 -7.97
CA ASN A 137 -28.74 3.02 -8.48
C ASN A 137 -28.75 1.79 -9.42
N ASP A 138 -27.61 1.27 -9.91
CA ASP A 138 -27.67 0.26 -10.99
C ASP A 138 -26.41 -0.64 -11.13
N ASP A 139 -25.72 -0.94 -10.01
CA ASP A 139 -24.42 -1.64 -10.02
C ASP A 139 -23.36 -1.04 -10.98
N SER A 140 -23.62 0.17 -11.47
CA SER A 140 -22.80 0.85 -12.46
C SER A 140 -21.47 1.23 -11.81
N ILE A 141 -20.39 1.00 -12.54
CA ILE A 141 -19.06 1.40 -12.07
C ILE A 141 -18.87 2.86 -12.44
N VAL A 142 -18.67 3.71 -11.43
CA VAL A 142 -18.37 5.13 -11.59
C VAL A 142 -16.87 5.31 -11.44
N THR A 143 -16.24 5.79 -12.51
CA THR A 143 -14.82 6.16 -12.50
C THR A 143 -14.64 7.54 -11.88
N ALA A 144 -13.62 7.70 -11.04
CA ALA A 144 -13.24 9.00 -10.50
C ALA A 144 -12.85 9.97 -11.62
N ASN A 145 -13.01 11.27 -11.39
CA ASN A 145 -12.57 12.31 -12.34
C ASN A 145 -11.05 12.54 -12.29
N LYS A 146 -10.41 12.22 -11.17
CA LYS A 146 -8.97 12.35 -10.94
C LYS A 146 -8.33 10.97 -10.72
N SER A 147 -7.03 10.88 -11.02
CA SER A 147 -6.23 9.70 -10.72
C SER A 147 -6.05 9.53 -9.22
N ALA A 148 -6.10 8.29 -8.75
CA ALA A 148 -5.91 7.96 -7.34
C ALA A 148 -4.50 7.39 -7.06
N PHE A 149 -3.87 6.85 -8.10
CA PHE A 149 -2.54 6.25 -8.04
C PHE A 149 -1.83 6.44 -9.38
N SER A 150 -0.51 6.35 -9.40
CA SER A 150 0.29 6.17 -10.60
C SER A 150 0.71 4.71 -10.74
N ILE A 151 0.96 4.28 -11.97
CA ILE A 151 1.44 2.92 -12.27
C ILE A 151 2.95 2.99 -12.45
N LYS A 152 3.69 2.26 -11.62
CA LYS A 152 5.16 2.22 -11.64
C LYS A 152 5.64 1.45 -12.87
N ASN A 153 6.62 2.00 -13.57
CA ASN A 153 7.27 1.37 -14.73
C ASN A 153 6.27 0.82 -15.77
N PRO A 154 5.33 1.61 -16.29
CA PRO A 154 4.31 1.10 -17.21
C PRO A 154 4.93 0.59 -18.52
N HIS A 155 6.14 1.02 -18.87
CA HIS A 155 6.90 0.60 -20.05
C HIS A 155 7.37 -0.86 -20.01
N ILE A 156 7.50 -1.48 -18.84
CA ILE A 156 7.89 -2.90 -18.71
C ILE A 156 6.68 -3.83 -18.54
N MET A 157 5.48 -3.27 -18.42
CA MET A 157 4.27 -4.06 -18.22
C MET A 157 3.80 -4.73 -19.50
N ASN A 158 3.18 -5.89 -19.33
CA ASN A 158 2.66 -6.72 -20.40
C ASN A 158 1.13 -6.84 -20.29
N VAL A 159 0.46 -6.83 -21.43
CA VAL A 159 -0.90 -7.35 -21.57
C VAL A 159 -0.79 -8.83 -21.92
N THR A 160 -1.41 -9.67 -21.10
CA THR A 160 -1.47 -11.11 -21.38
C THR A 160 -2.52 -11.32 -22.45
N LEU A 161 -2.15 -11.90 -23.59
CA LEU A 161 -3.08 -12.15 -24.70
C LEU A 161 -3.50 -13.60 -24.75
N ASN A 162 -4.78 -13.81 -25.02
CA ASN A 162 -5.33 -15.11 -25.35
C ASN A 162 -5.17 -15.35 -26.87
N ASP A 163 -4.76 -16.55 -27.25
CA ASP A 163 -4.63 -16.94 -28.66
C ASP A 163 -5.96 -16.75 -29.38
N ASN A 164 -7.05 -17.21 -28.75
CA ASN A 164 -8.42 -17.07 -29.23
C ASN A 164 -9.25 -16.16 -28.32
N PHE A 165 -10.29 -15.54 -28.87
CA PHE A 165 -11.30 -14.89 -28.06
C PHE A 165 -12.00 -15.93 -27.19
N ARG A 166 -11.93 -15.74 -25.87
CA ARG A 166 -12.68 -16.59 -24.94
C ARG A 166 -14.06 -16.00 -24.76
N ARG A 167 -15.09 -16.73 -25.18
CA ARG A 167 -16.47 -16.41 -24.82
C ARG A 167 -16.61 -16.58 -23.30
N THR A 168 -16.97 -15.51 -22.62
CA THR A 168 -17.24 -15.51 -21.19
C THR A 168 -18.66 -15.04 -20.97
N HIS A 169 -19.45 -15.80 -20.21
CA HIS A 169 -20.68 -15.26 -19.65
C HIS A 169 -20.29 -14.20 -18.63
N GLY A 170 -20.86 -13.00 -18.74
CA GLY A 170 -20.63 -11.95 -17.75
C GLY A 170 -20.92 -12.51 -16.36
N LYS A 171 -19.91 -12.53 -15.48
CA LYS A 171 -20.17 -12.81 -14.06
C LYS A 171 -21.15 -11.75 -13.59
N THR A 172 -22.30 -12.19 -13.10
CA THR A 172 -23.33 -11.28 -12.57
C THR A 172 -22.72 -10.41 -11.47
N SER A 173 -23.29 -9.22 -11.22
CA SER A 173 -22.85 -8.32 -10.16
C SER A 173 -22.89 -8.96 -8.76
N GLU A 174 -23.53 -10.12 -8.63
CA GLU A 174 -23.58 -10.94 -7.43
C GLU A 174 -22.19 -11.33 -6.91
N ASP A 175 -21.25 -11.65 -7.81
CA ASP A 175 -19.84 -11.89 -7.43
C ASP A 175 -19.15 -10.61 -6.96
N PHE A 176 -19.56 -9.44 -7.47
CA PHE A 176 -19.08 -8.15 -7.01
C PHE A 176 -19.58 -7.85 -5.58
N ASN A 177 -20.86 -8.09 -5.31
CA ASN A 177 -21.48 -7.84 -4.01
C ASN A 177 -20.87 -8.73 -2.93
N LYS A 178 -20.69 -10.04 -3.20
CA LYS A 178 -20.03 -10.98 -2.28
C LYS A 178 -18.60 -10.55 -1.90
N PHE A 179 -17.85 -9.95 -2.82
CA PHE A 179 -16.49 -9.45 -2.53
C PHE A 179 -16.50 -8.17 -1.68
N TRP A 180 -17.43 -7.25 -1.96
CA TRP A 180 -17.57 -6.00 -1.23
C TRP A 180 -18.00 -6.24 0.22
N GLU A 181 -18.99 -7.11 0.43
CA GLU A 181 -19.48 -7.51 1.76
C GLU A 181 -18.36 -8.14 2.61
N ARG A 182 -17.57 -9.05 2.03
CA ARG A 182 -16.41 -9.66 2.73
C ARG A 182 -15.33 -8.67 3.16
N SER A 183 -15.19 -7.53 2.50
CA SER A 183 -14.17 -6.53 2.83
C SER A 183 -14.55 -5.69 4.06
N PHE A 184 -15.82 -5.72 4.47
CA PHE A 184 -16.36 -4.96 5.60
C PHE A 184 -17.11 -5.84 6.62
N ASP A 185 -17.02 -7.16 6.50
CA ASP A 185 -17.67 -8.18 7.35
C ASP A 185 -17.10 -8.26 8.77
N HIS A 186 -17.04 -7.13 9.47
CA HIS A 186 -16.85 -7.03 10.92
C HIS A 186 -18.02 -6.28 11.59
N GLN A 187 -19.18 -6.17 10.93
CA GLN A 187 -20.39 -5.65 11.57
C GLN A 187 -21.44 -6.75 11.76
N ASP A 188 -21.87 -6.88 13.01
CA ASP A 188 -22.98 -7.71 13.44
C ASP A 188 -24.25 -7.40 12.61
N THR A 189 -24.77 -8.45 11.97
CA THR A 189 -26.17 -8.65 11.57
C THR A 189 -27.00 -7.40 11.27
N ILE A 190 -26.94 -6.92 10.02
CA ILE A 190 -28.02 -6.13 9.43
C ILE A 190 -29.04 -7.12 8.81
N PRO A 191 -30.36 -6.94 8.98
CA PRO A 191 -31.36 -7.83 8.39
C PRO A 191 -31.28 -7.82 6.85
N PRO A 192 -31.57 -8.94 6.18
CA PRO A 192 -31.53 -8.99 4.72
C PRO A 192 -32.59 -8.05 4.13
N LEU A 193 -32.14 -7.09 3.32
CA LEU A 193 -33.02 -6.28 2.49
C LEU A 193 -33.70 -7.19 1.46
N GLN A 194 -35.03 -7.07 1.33
CA GLN A 194 -35.83 -7.89 0.42
C GLN A 194 -35.29 -7.83 -1.01
N SER A 195 -35.07 -9.01 -1.58
CA SER A 195 -34.47 -9.24 -2.90
C SER A 195 -35.25 -8.53 -4.00
N SER A 196 -34.57 -7.64 -4.73
CA SER A 196 -35.03 -7.18 -6.03
C SER A 196 -35.04 -8.34 -7.03
N VAL A 197 -35.97 -8.29 -7.97
CA VAL A 197 -36.10 -9.25 -9.07
C VAL A 197 -34.82 -9.18 -9.92
N VAL A 198 -33.97 -10.19 -9.83
CA VAL A 198 -32.79 -10.35 -10.68
C VAL A 198 -33.29 -10.81 -12.05
N LEU A 199 -33.25 -9.90 -13.03
CA LEU A 199 -33.47 -10.26 -14.43
C LEU A 199 -32.15 -10.78 -14.98
N ASP A 200 -32.10 -12.10 -15.15
CA ASP A 200 -30.95 -12.85 -15.65
C ASP A 200 -30.84 -12.64 -17.17
N TYR A 201 -29.92 -11.77 -17.60
CA TYR A 201 -29.58 -11.62 -19.02
C TYR A 201 -28.17 -12.15 -19.26
N ASP A 202 -28.05 -13.04 -20.24
CA ASP A 202 -26.77 -13.51 -20.75
C ASP A 202 -26.06 -12.39 -21.53
N VAL A 203 -25.21 -11.62 -20.84
CA VAL A 203 -24.24 -10.75 -21.53
C VAL A 203 -23.10 -11.64 -22.01
N ILE A 204 -22.98 -11.79 -23.33
CA ILE A 204 -21.87 -12.49 -23.97
C ILE A 204 -20.73 -11.49 -24.12
N CYS A 205 -19.62 -11.76 -23.43
CA CYS A 205 -18.38 -11.01 -23.58
C CYS A 205 -17.31 -11.87 -24.25
N PHE A 206 -16.37 -11.24 -24.95
CA PHE A 206 -15.23 -11.89 -25.57
C PHE A 206 -13.93 -11.35 -24.99
N GLU A 207 -13.22 -12.18 -24.24
CA GLU A 207 -11.97 -11.82 -23.59
C GLU A 207 -10.78 -12.09 -24.53
N LYS A 208 -10.10 -11.02 -24.97
CA LYS A 208 -8.87 -11.12 -25.76
C LYS A 208 -7.59 -11.14 -24.93
N GLY A 209 -7.64 -10.60 -23.72
CA GLY A 209 -6.48 -10.53 -22.86
C GLY A 209 -6.80 -9.94 -21.50
N SER A 210 -5.78 -9.94 -20.63
CA SER A 210 -5.88 -9.45 -19.26
C SER A 210 -4.64 -8.66 -18.85
N ILE A 211 -4.86 -7.73 -17.93
CA ILE A 211 -3.83 -6.93 -17.27
C ILE A 211 -3.89 -7.27 -15.79
N ARG A 212 -2.73 -7.48 -15.19
CA ARG A 212 -2.60 -7.67 -13.75
C ARG A 212 -1.74 -6.56 -13.16
N LEU A 213 -2.33 -5.77 -12.27
CA LEU A 213 -1.63 -4.77 -11.47
C LEU A 213 -1.55 -5.26 -10.03
N LEU A 214 -0.34 -5.39 -9.50
CA LEU A 214 -0.11 -5.74 -8.11
C LEU A 214 0.09 -4.47 -7.29
N ARG A 215 -0.10 -4.55 -5.97
CA ARG A 215 0.12 -3.41 -5.07
C ARG A 215 1.51 -2.78 -5.21
N LYS A 216 2.55 -3.59 -5.43
CA LYS A 216 3.94 -3.11 -5.63
C LYS A 216 4.12 -2.29 -6.92
N ASP A 217 3.21 -2.46 -7.87
CA ASP A 217 3.23 -1.78 -9.16
C ASP A 217 2.51 -0.42 -9.11
N LEU A 218 1.92 -0.06 -7.96
CA LEU A 218 1.13 1.13 -7.78
C LEU A 218 1.80 2.08 -6.79
N GLU A 219 1.64 3.37 -7.02
CA GLU A 219 2.02 4.43 -6.09
C GLU A 219 0.83 5.34 -5.86
N VAL A 220 0.53 5.67 -4.61
CA VAL A 220 -0.53 6.62 -4.31
C VAL A 220 -0.12 8.00 -4.84
N THR A 221 -1.05 8.77 -5.42
CA THR A 221 -0.73 10.14 -5.83
C THR A 221 -0.86 11.11 -4.65
N ASP A 222 -0.02 12.15 -4.65
CA ASP A 222 -0.09 13.21 -3.64
C ASP A 222 -1.47 13.91 -3.66
N GLU A 223 -2.09 14.06 -4.84
CA GLU A 223 -3.43 14.65 -4.92
C GLU A 223 -4.49 13.79 -4.23
N TYR A 224 -4.37 12.46 -4.30
CA TYR A 224 -5.30 11.57 -3.62
C TYR A 224 -5.08 11.58 -2.11
N VAL A 225 -3.82 11.49 -1.67
CA VAL A 225 -3.45 11.61 -0.25
C VAL A 225 -4.02 12.91 0.33
N LYS A 226 -3.78 14.03 -0.36
CA LYS A 226 -4.29 15.35 0.05
C LYS A 226 -5.82 15.40 0.07
N ALA A 227 -6.50 14.85 -0.95
CA ALA A 227 -7.96 14.81 -0.97
C ALA A 227 -8.56 14.02 0.20
N ILE A 228 -7.87 12.97 0.66
CA ILE A 228 -8.26 12.23 1.86
C ILE A 228 -7.98 13.06 3.11
N GLU A 229 -6.81 13.70 3.23
CA GLU A 229 -6.50 14.59 4.35
C GLU A 229 -7.51 15.72 4.50
N ASP A 230 -7.84 16.40 3.40
CA ASP A 230 -8.83 17.48 3.35
C ASP A 230 -10.22 16.96 3.76
N ALA A 231 -10.59 15.73 3.37
CA ALA A 231 -11.86 15.12 3.75
C ALA A 231 -11.93 14.71 5.23
N LEU A 232 -10.78 14.43 5.86
CA LEU A 232 -10.69 14.08 7.28
C LEU A 232 -10.57 15.32 8.18
N ASP A 233 -10.24 16.48 7.62
CA ASP A 233 -10.22 17.74 8.34
C ASP A 233 -11.66 18.21 8.65
N GLU A 234 -12.08 17.97 9.89
CA GLU A 234 -13.42 18.28 10.38
C GLU A 234 -13.76 19.77 10.28
N SER A 235 -12.76 20.65 10.27
CA SER A 235 -12.95 22.11 10.17
C SER A 235 -13.53 22.54 8.80
N GLN A 236 -13.45 21.68 7.79
CA GLN A 236 -13.89 21.97 6.43
C GLN A 236 -15.22 21.31 6.03
N ARG A 237 -15.96 20.69 6.97
CA ARG A 237 -17.29 20.10 6.70
C ARG A 237 -18.33 21.17 6.37
N LYS A 238 -18.28 21.74 5.17
CA LYS A 238 -19.43 22.39 4.55
C LYS A 238 -20.39 21.29 4.10
N SER A 239 -21.57 21.27 4.68
CA SER A 239 -22.67 20.37 4.32
C SER A 239 -23.05 20.55 2.85
N GLN A 240 -22.41 19.79 1.97
CA GLN A 240 -22.83 19.69 0.58
C GLN A 240 -23.94 18.64 0.48
N SER A 241 -25.18 19.12 0.34
CA SER A 241 -26.32 18.28 0.01
C SER A 241 -26.13 17.71 -1.40
N ALA A 242 -25.98 16.39 -1.51
CA ALA A 242 -25.93 15.72 -2.80
C ALA A 242 -27.23 15.98 -3.58
N LYS A 243 -27.14 16.59 -4.77
CA LYS A 243 -28.30 16.72 -5.67
C LYS A 243 -28.62 15.35 -6.27
N PRO A 244 -29.89 14.89 -6.22
CA PRO A 244 -30.30 13.68 -6.90
C PRO A 244 -30.22 13.89 -8.41
N MET A 245 -29.56 12.97 -9.10
CA MET A 245 -29.41 12.99 -10.55
C MET A 245 -30.32 11.91 -11.14
N ASN A 246 -31.32 12.33 -11.91
CA ASN A 246 -32.27 11.45 -12.57
C ASN A 246 -31.69 10.92 -13.88
N TYR A 247 -31.73 9.60 -14.06
CA TYR A 247 -31.43 8.94 -15.32
C TYR A 247 -32.56 8.00 -15.69
N THR A 248 -32.94 8.04 -16.96
CA THR A 248 -33.94 7.16 -17.57
C THR A 248 -33.25 6.00 -18.28
N ASN A 249 -33.68 4.78 -17.97
CA ASN A 249 -33.19 3.55 -18.58
C ASN A 249 -33.87 3.29 -19.93
N ILE A 250 -33.06 3.13 -20.98
CA ILE A 250 -33.49 2.61 -22.28
C ILE A 250 -32.87 1.22 -22.46
N ARG A 251 -33.73 0.24 -22.74
CA ARG A 251 -33.44 -1.19 -22.91
C ARG A 251 -32.77 -1.45 -24.27
N ASN A 252 -31.78 -2.35 -24.29
CA ASN A 252 -31.42 -3.33 -25.35
C ASN A 252 -30.01 -3.89 -25.08
N TYR A 253 -29.71 -5.08 -25.62
CA TYR A 253 -28.39 -5.72 -25.58
C TYR A 253 -27.27 -4.72 -25.90
N LYS A 254 -26.25 -4.64 -25.04
CA LYS A 254 -25.14 -3.70 -25.21
C LYS A 254 -23.89 -4.47 -25.62
N ALA A 255 -23.53 -4.41 -26.90
CA ALA A 255 -22.19 -4.76 -27.32
C ALA A 255 -21.20 -3.82 -26.60
N VAL A 256 -20.15 -4.39 -26.00
CA VAL A 256 -19.15 -3.61 -25.25
C VAL A 256 -17.81 -3.76 -25.95
N GLY A 257 -17.27 -2.64 -26.44
CA GLY A 257 -16.05 -2.61 -27.24
C GLY A 257 -16.27 -2.99 -28.70
N GLY A 258 -15.17 -3.15 -29.44
CA GLY A 258 -15.21 -3.34 -30.88
C GLY A 258 -15.69 -2.07 -31.60
N ASP A 259 -15.82 -2.18 -32.91
CA ASP A 259 -16.51 -1.19 -33.73
C ASP A 259 -18.02 -1.43 -33.60
N ILE A 260 -18.68 -0.61 -32.77
CA ILE A 260 -20.11 -0.73 -32.47
C ILE A 260 -20.96 -0.62 -33.74
N THR A 261 -20.48 0.02 -34.82
CA THR A 261 -21.23 0.10 -36.08
C THR A 261 -21.38 -1.27 -36.76
N LYS A 262 -20.51 -2.23 -36.42
CA LYS A 262 -20.49 -3.59 -36.96
C LYS A 262 -21.21 -4.61 -36.07
N CYS A 263 -21.81 -4.20 -34.96
CA CYS A 263 -22.39 -5.12 -33.96
C CYS A 263 -23.54 -6.02 -34.50
N ASN A 264 -24.11 -5.68 -35.66
CA ASN A 264 -25.12 -6.50 -36.34
C ASN A 264 -24.53 -7.72 -37.08
N ASN A 265 -23.21 -7.76 -37.28
CA ASN A 265 -22.48 -8.89 -37.84
C ASN A 265 -21.39 -9.32 -36.84
N GLU A 266 -21.60 -10.44 -36.16
CA GLU A 266 -20.69 -10.94 -35.11
C GLU A 266 -19.27 -11.14 -35.64
N GLU A 267 -19.09 -11.64 -36.85
CA GLU A 267 -17.76 -11.90 -37.43
C GLU A 267 -17.00 -10.61 -37.72
N GLU A 268 -17.67 -9.62 -38.33
CA GLU A 268 -17.07 -8.30 -38.58
C GLU A 268 -16.79 -7.52 -37.29
N TRP A 269 -17.66 -7.64 -36.30
CA TRP A 269 -17.45 -7.05 -34.98
C TRP A 269 -16.29 -7.74 -34.22
N LEU A 270 -16.19 -9.07 -34.26
CA LEU A 270 -15.07 -9.82 -33.69
C LEU A 270 -13.74 -9.47 -34.39
N GLU A 271 -13.73 -9.32 -35.71
CA GLU A 271 -12.55 -8.88 -36.45
C GLU A 271 -12.11 -7.47 -36.06
N SER A 272 -13.06 -6.58 -35.72
CA SER A 272 -12.73 -5.24 -35.22
C SER A 272 -11.98 -5.27 -33.89
N LEU A 273 -12.12 -6.33 -33.10
CA LEU A 273 -11.39 -6.53 -31.84
C LEU A 273 -9.94 -6.98 -32.07
N SER A 274 -9.51 -7.25 -33.31
CA SER A 274 -8.10 -7.43 -33.63
C SER A 274 -7.27 -6.16 -33.40
N SER A 275 -7.91 -4.98 -33.42
CA SER A 275 -7.29 -3.72 -33.02
C SER A 275 -7.49 -3.45 -31.52
N TYR A 276 -6.39 -3.23 -30.79
CA TYR A 276 -6.46 -2.91 -29.35
C TYR A 276 -7.02 -1.53 -29.05
N GLU A 277 -7.15 -0.66 -30.06
CA GLU A 277 -7.82 0.64 -29.95
C GLU A 277 -9.31 0.46 -29.61
N ASN A 278 -9.90 -0.64 -30.09
CA ASN A 278 -11.31 -0.97 -29.88
C ASN A 278 -11.56 -1.76 -28.59
N TRP A 279 -10.51 -2.06 -27.80
CA TRP A 279 -10.67 -2.83 -26.57
C TRP A 279 -11.27 -1.98 -25.46
N VAL A 280 -12.06 -2.61 -24.60
CA VAL A 280 -12.63 -1.99 -23.40
C VAL A 280 -12.49 -2.96 -22.23
N ILE A 281 -12.65 -2.47 -21.01
CA ILE A 281 -12.67 -3.33 -19.83
C ILE A 281 -14.03 -3.99 -19.73
N ILE A 282 -14.05 -5.32 -19.81
CA ILE A 282 -15.27 -6.14 -19.70
C ILE A 282 -15.45 -6.76 -18.31
N GLY A 283 -14.44 -6.68 -17.44
CA GLY A 283 -14.51 -7.25 -16.09
C GLY A 283 -13.30 -6.91 -15.21
N TYR A 284 -13.48 -7.10 -13.90
CA TYR A 284 -12.44 -6.91 -12.88
C TYR A 284 -12.42 -8.14 -11.96
N ASN A 285 -11.35 -8.93 -12.00
CA ASN A 285 -11.24 -10.15 -11.20
C ASN A 285 -10.77 -9.86 -9.77
N ASP A 286 -9.54 -9.35 -9.63
CA ASP A 286 -8.91 -9.06 -8.34
C ASP A 286 -8.96 -7.55 -8.08
N LYS A 287 -9.77 -7.13 -7.11
CA LYS A 287 -9.92 -5.71 -6.75
C LYS A 287 -8.99 -5.38 -5.58
N LEU A 288 -8.27 -4.27 -5.69
CA LEU A 288 -7.47 -3.72 -4.61
C LEU A 288 -8.16 -2.49 -4.03
N SER A 289 -8.32 -2.44 -2.71
CA SER A 289 -8.88 -1.25 -2.05
C SER A 289 -7.89 -0.09 -2.11
N LEU A 290 -8.34 1.10 -2.52
CA LEU A 290 -7.49 2.31 -2.50
C LEU A 290 -7.02 2.67 -1.09
N TYR A 291 -7.77 2.29 -0.07
CA TYR A 291 -7.36 2.44 1.33
C TYR A 291 -6.03 1.74 1.61
N GLU A 292 -5.76 0.61 0.95
CA GLU A 292 -4.50 -0.12 1.14
C GLU A 292 -3.28 0.65 0.62
N LEU A 293 -3.46 1.54 -0.36
CA LEU A 293 -2.39 2.36 -0.92
C LEU A 293 -2.02 3.54 -0.03
N LEU A 294 -2.87 3.91 0.93
CA LEU A 294 -2.63 5.06 1.80
C LEU A 294 -1.45 4.82 2.76
N PRO A 295 -0.72 5.89 3.14
CA PRO A 295 0.21 5.87 4.25
C PRO A 295 -0.44 5.37 5.55
N GLU A 296 0.31 4.64 6.38
CA GLU A 296 -0.20 4.08 7.64
C GLU A 296 -0.76 5.14 8.60
N SER A 297 -0.19 6.35 8.60
CA SER A 297 -0.69 7.48 9.39
C SER A 297 -2.13 7.86 9.01
N LEU A 298 -2.47 7.89 7.72
CA LEU A 298 -3.82 8.20 7.25
C LEU A 298 -4.80 7.05 7.48
N LYS A 299 -4.35 5.82 7.26
CA LYS A 299 -5.12 4.63 7.60
C LYS A 299 -5.58 4.64 9.05
N LEU A 300 -4.69 4.99 9.98
CA LEU A 300 -5.00 5.13 11.40
C LEU A 300 -6.02 6.25 11.65
N LYS A 301 -5.85 7.43 11.05
CA LYS A 301 -6.83 8.53 11.17
C LYS A 301 -8.22 8.12 10.69
N ILE A 302 -8.32 7.47 9.52
CA ILE A 302 -9.58 6.97 8.97
C ILE A 302 -10.24 6.01 9.96
N LYS A 303 -9.50 5.02 10.47
CA LYS A 303 -9.99 4.04 11.44
C LYS A 303 -10.58 4.71 12.68
N VAL A 304 -9.89 5.70 13.25
CA VAL A 304 -10.38 6.46 14.41
C VAL A 304 -11.70 7.17 14.08
N ILE A 305 -11.77 7.85 12.94
CA ILE A 305 -12.96 8.62 12.53
C ILE A 305 -14.18 7.73 12.28
N ILE A 306 -14.01 6.55 11.69
CA ILE A 306 -15.11 5.61 11.47
C ILE A 306 -15.47 4.79 12.72
N GLY A 307 -14.89 5.13 13.88
CA GLY A 307 -15.18 4.45 15.15
C GLY A 307 -14.66 3.02 15.22
N MET A 308 -13.74 2.62 14.33
CA MET A 308 -13.01 1.36 14.49
C MET A 308 -12.13 1.51 15.73
N LYS A 309 -12.54 0.87 16.83
CA LYS A 309 -11.79 0.88 18.08
C LYS A 309 -10.44 0.21 17.84
N TYR A 310 -9.41 1.03 17.65
CA TYR A 310 -8.04 0.57 17.65
C TYR A 310 -7.64 0.36 19.11
N PHE A 311 -7.98 -0.79 19.66
CA PHE A 311 -7.28 -1.24 20.86
C PHE A 311 -5.93 -1.75 20.38
N SER A 312 -4.90 -0.90 20.43
CA SER A 312 -3.56 -1.42 20.66
C SER A 312 -3.71 -2.38 21.84
N SER A 313 -3.39 -3.66 21.65
CA SER A 313 -3.41 -4.66 22.71
C SER A 313 -2.85 -4.03 23.99
N VAL A 314 -3.70 -3.80 24.98
CA VAL A 314 -3.25 -3.19 26.23
C VAL A 314 -2.61 -4.30 27.01
N PHE A 315 -1.30 -4.24 27.21
CA PHE A 315 -0.61 -5.21 28.04
C PHE A 315 -0.59 -4.70 29.47
N ALA A 316 -1.19 -5.46 30.38
CA ALA A 316 -1.00 -5.28 31.82
C ALA A 316 -0.01 -6.35 32.29
N ILE A 317 0.92 -6.01 33.16
CA ILE A 317 1.88 -6.97 33.70
C ILE A 317 1.83 -6.92 35.22
N ARG A 318 1.91 -8.08 35.87
CA ARG A 318 2.10 -8.19 37.31
C ARG A 318 3.22 -9.18 37.63
N VAL A 319 3.89 -8.98 38.76
CA VAL A 319 4.76 -9.99 39.37
C VAL A 319 3.91 -10.83 40.29
N ASP A 320 4.04 -12.14 40.18
CA ASP A 320 3.32 -13.10 41.01
C ASP A 320 4.34 -13.95 41.77
N TYR A 321 4.06 -14.17 43.06
CA TYR A 321 4.96 -14.79 44.02
C TYR A 321 4.34 -16.10 44.53
N GLN A 322 4.00 -17.03 43.64
CA GLN A 322 3.56 -18.38 44.08
C GLN A 322 4.63 -19.08 44.93
N ASN A 323 5.90 -18.71 44.73
CA ASN A 323 7.01 -19.07 45.60
C ASN A 323 7.82 -17.80 45.92
N PRO A 324 8.03 -17.43 47.19
CA PRO A 324 8.86 -16.29 47.59
C PRO A 324 10.28 -16.30 47.00
N GLU A 325 10.83 -17.49 46.75
CA GLU A 325 12.18 -17.67 46.21
C GLU A 325 12.22 -17.61 44.67
N SER A 326 11.06 -17.57 44.00
CA SER A 326 10.98 -17.66 42.54
C SER A 326 9.77 -16.89 41.98
N PRO A 327 9.81 -15.54 41.98
CA PRO A 327 8.78 -14.73 41.34
C PRO A 327 8.74 -14.96 39.83
N TYR A 328 7.56 -14.77 39.23
CA TYR A 328 7.41 -14.76 37.77
C TYR A 328 6.53 -13.61 37.30
N PHE A 329 6.75 -13.19 36.06
CA PHE A 329 5.96 -12.14 35.42
C PHE A 329 4.73 -12.74 34.72
N ILE A 330 3.56 -12.16 34.97
CA ILE A 330 2.34 -12.45 34.22
C ILE A 330 2.03 -11.25 33.33
N ILE A 331 2.09 -11.45 32.02
CA ILE A 331 1.73 -10.45 31.01
C ILE A 331 0.32 -10.74 30.52
N HIS A 332 -0.65 -9.98 31.02
CA HIS A 332 -2.02 -9.97 30.54
C HIS A 332 -2.12 -9.13 29.26
N CYS A 333 -2.43 -9.77 28.13
CA CYS A 333 -2.88 -9.04 26.95
C CYS A 333 -4.38 -8.79 27.04
N LEU A 334 -4.77 -7.57 27.38
CA LEU A 334 -6.16 -7.10 27.33
C LEU A 334 -6.47 -6.71 25.88
N SER A 335 -6.93 -7.68 25.09
CA SER A 335 -7.46 -7.45 23.75
C SER A 335 -8.98 -7.44 23.82
N THR A 336 -9.61 -6.43 23.22
CA THR A 336 -11.05 -6.46 23.00
C THR A 336 -11.34 -7.37 21.81
N ALA A 337 -11.98 -8.51 22.07
CA ALA A 337 -12.67 -9.33 21.07
C ALA A 337 -11.81 -10.05 20.01
N THR A 338 -11.37 -11.27 20.35
CA THR A 338 -11.53 -12.47 19.50
C THR A 338 -11.73 -13.68 20.42
N LYS A 339 -12.54 -14.68 20.02
CA LYS A 339 -12.74 -15.92 20.80
C LYS A 339 -11.45 -16.75 20.94
N VAL A 340 -10.46 -16.49 20.08
CA VAL A 340 -9.11 -17.02 20.15
C VAL A 340 -8.16 -15.93 19.64
N PRO A 341 -7.35 -15.30 20.50
CA PRO A 341 -6.36 -14.32 20.05
C PRO A 341 -5.31 -15.02 19.19
N PRO A 342 -4.84 -14.39 18.09
CA PRO A 342 -3.71 -14.92 17.34
C PRO A 342 -2.47 -15.01 18.25
N PRO A 343 -1.53 -15.93 17.97
CA PRO A 343 -0.28 -16.02 18.73
C PRO A 343 0.42 -14.66 18.73
N ILE A 344 0.56 -14.07 19.92
CA ILE A 344 1.21 -12.78 20.10
C ILE A 344 2.71 -13.04 20.15
N ASN A 345 3.44 -12.60 19.12
CA ASN A 345 4.90 -12.58 19.16
C ASN A 345 5.36 -11.34 19.93
N LEU A 346 5.31 -11.44 21.26
CA LEU A 346 5.72 -10.36 22.16
C LEU A 346 7.25 -10.35 22.27
N SER A 347 7.87 -9.24 21.85
CA SER A 347 9.28 -8.97 22.13
C SER A 347 9.36 -7.95 23.25
N VAL A 348 10.03 -8.32 24.35
CA VAL A 348 10.32 -7.42 25.47
C VAL A 348 11.80 -7.05 25.37
N PRO A 349 12.15 -5.93 24.72
CA PRO A 349 13.55 -5.59 24.49
C PRO A 349 14.28 -5.17 25.77
N TRP A 350 13.55 -4.69 26.78
CA TRP A 350 14.13 -4.18 28.04
C TRP A 350 13.22 -4.46 29.24
N MET A 351 13.84 -4.75 30.38
CA MET A 351 13.20 -4.89 31.68
C MET A 351 14.12 -4.28 32.75
N ILE A 352 13.58 -3.47 33.64
CA ILE A 352 14.31 -2.86 34.76
C ILE A 352 13.70 -3.44 36.05
N ILE A 353 14.54 -4.08 36.86
CA ILE A 353 14.19 -4.72 38.13
C ILE A 353 15.17 -4.15 39.16
N GLY A 354 14.70 -3.60 40.29
CA GLY A 354 15.60 -3.08 41.31
C GLY A 354 14.88 -2.64 42.58
N TYR A 355 15.60 -2.61 43.70
CA TYR A 355 15.08 -2.25 45.02
C TYR A 355 15.37 -0.79 45.42
N ASP A 356 15.84 0.04 44.48
CA ASP A 356 16.45 1.33 44.81
C ASP A 356 15.42 2.47 44.78
N ASP A 357 15.44 3.31 45.81
CA ASP A 357 14.54 4.48 45.95
C ASP A 357 14.80 5.57 44.89
N LYS A 358 15.87 5.40 44.11
CA LYS A 358 16.30 6.31 43.04
C LYS A 358 16.20 5.63 41.69
N PHE A 359 15.20 6.04 40.91
CA PHE A 359 15.11 5.68 39.50
C PHE A 359 16.41 6.08 38.79
N PRO A 360 17.05 5.19 38.00
CA PRO A 360 18.29 5.53 37.30
C PRO A 360 18.00 6.67 36.32
N ILE A 361 18.55 7.85 36.65
CA ILE A 361 18.45 9.07 35.82
C ILE A 361 19.53 9.05 34.73
N GLU A 362 20.53 8.18 34.87
CA GLU A 362 21.57 8.00 33.87
C GLU A 362 21.01 7.24 32.66
N PRO A 363 21.40 7.62 31.43
CA PRO A 363 20.92 6.95 30.22
C PRO A 363 21.32 5.47 30.23
N LEU A 364 20.33 4.57 30.07
CA LEU A 364 20.56 3.11 29.99
C LEU A 364 21.50 2.70 28.84
N SER A 365 21.64 3.54 27.82
CA SER A 365 22.65 3.41 26.78
C SER A 365 22.94 4.78 26.14
N LYS A 366 24.09 4.91 25.46
CA LYS A 366 24.44 6.12 24.68
C LYS A 366 23.46 6.42 23.53
N SER A 367 22.62 5.46 23.14
CA SER A 367 21.73 5.56 21.98
C SER A 367 20.33 6.05 22.33
N PHE A 368 19.96 6.11 23.61
CA PHE A 368 18.62 6.49 24.04
C PHE A 368 18.68 7.43 25.26
N CYS A 369 18.00 8.57 25.16
CA CYS A 369 17.82 9.46 26.29
C CYS A 369 16.47 9.15 26.96
N ILE A 370 16.50 8.88 28.26
CA ILE A 370 15.30 8.81 29.09
C ILE A 370 15.06 10.20 29.67
N GLU A 371 13.95 10.83 29.30
CA GLU A 371 13.49 12.06 29.93
C GLU A 371 12.45 11.69 30.98
N TYR A 372 12.84 11.81 32.26
CA TYR A 372 11.91 11.63 33.37
C TYR A 372 10.86 12.75 33.36
N ILE A 373 9.58 12.40 33.40
CA ILE A 373 8.50 13.39 33.36
C ILE A 373 8.06 13.78 34.78
N TRP A 374 7.73 12.80 35.64
CA TRP A 374 7.22 13.05 37.00
C TRP A 374 7.09 11.79 37.86
N SER A 375 6.97 11.98 39.18
CA SER A 375 6.48 11.00 40.18
C SER A 375 5.33 11.62 40.97
N LYS A 376 4.26 10.85 41.20
CA LYS A 376 3.12 11.26 42.02
C LYS A 376 2.65 10.09 42.86
N TYR A 377 2.28 10.37 44.10
CA TYR A 377 1.57 9.44 44.97
C TYR A 377 0.12 9.30 44.47
N GLY A 378 -0.33 8.06 44.34
CA GLY A 378 -1.69 7.72 43.93
C GLY A 378 -2.41 6.97 45.04
N THR A 379 -3.66 7.38 45.31
CA THR A 379 -4.71 6.51 45.86
C THR A 379 -5.83 6.25 44.84
N ASP A 380 -5.87 7.03 43.75
CA ASP A 380 -6.65 6.88 42.51
C ASP A 380 -6.46 8.18 41.72
N THR A 381 -5.32 8.34 41.05
CA THR A 381 -4.96 9.62 40.42
C THR A 381 -5.15 9.60 38.91
N GLU A 382 -6.07 10.44 38.41
CA GLU A 382 -6.08 10.84 37.01
C GLU A 382 -4.95 11.84 36.75
N ILE A 383 -4.03 11.45 35.87
CA ILE A 383 -2.88 12.32 35.54
C ILE A 383 -2.93 12.69 34.07
N LYS A 384 -3.19 13.97 33.81
CA LYS A 384 -3.21 14.56 32.46
C LYS A 384 -1.81 15.02 32.08
N LEU A 385 -1.25 14.47 31.02
CA LEU A 385 -0.02 15.00 30.43
C LEU A 385 -0.31 16.35 29.75
N THR A 386 0.52 17.36 30.03
CA THR A 386 0.40 18.72 29.48
C THR A 386 1.11 18.89 28.13
N LYS A 387 2.08 18.01 27.80
CA LYS A 387 2.76 18.01 26.51
C LYS A 387 2.13 16.98 25.56
N PRO A 388 1.91 17.31 24.28
CA PRO A 388 1.50 16.34 23.27
C PRO A 388 2.61 15.30 23.07
N ILE A 389 2.22 14.03 22.93
CA ILE A 389 3.16 12.94 22.63
C ILE A 389 3.40 12.96 21.12
N TYR A 390 4.64 13.23 20.72
CA TYR A 390 5.06 13.18 19.33
C TYR A 390 5.33 11.73 18.90
N GLN A 391 5.31 11.48 17.59
CA GLN A 391 5.33 10.13 17.00
C GLN A 391 6.59 9.30 17.33
N ASP A 392 7.67 9.90 17.86
CA ASP A 392 8.97 9.24 18.07
C ASP A 392 9.25 8.84 19.53
N TYR A 393 8.27 8.97 20.42
CA TYR A 393 8.44 8.73 21.85
C TYR A 393 7.82 7.41 22.34
N CYS A 394 8.54 6.67 23.17
CA CYS A 394 7.96 5.59 23.96
C CYS A 394 7.67 6.10 25.38
N LEU A 395 6.44 5.91 25.85
CA LEU A 395 6.08 6.28 27.22
C LEU A 395 6.23 5.08 28.14
N ILE A 396 6.89 5.28 29.27
CA ILE A 396 7.06 4.31 30.32
C ILE A 396 6.35 4.84 31.56
N SER A 397 5.61 3.97 32.24
CA SER A 397 5.21 4.24 33.63
C SER A 397 5.51 3.04 34.50
N THR A 398 5.93 3.33 35.73
CA THR A 398 6.16 2.34 36.79
C THR A 398 5.26 2.69 37.97
N CYS A 399 4.91 1.68 38.76
CA CYS A 399 4.17 1.84 40.00
C CYS A 399 5.01 1.23 41.13
N VAL A 400 5.20 1.98 42.21
CA VAL A 400 6.10 1.65 43.33
C VAL A 400 5.30 1.71 44.62
N LEU A 401 5.15 0.58 45.31
CA LEU A 401 4.49 0.55 46.61
C LEU A 401 5.43 1.15 47.67
N ASP A 402 4.91 2.05 48.49
CA ASP A 402 5.70 2.67 49.56
C ASP A 402 5.62 1.83 50.84
N CYS A 403 6.61 0.96 51.08
CA CYS A 403 6.54 -0.06 52.14
C CYS A 403 6.32 0.53 53.54
N GLU A 404 6.95 1.68 53.83
CA GLU A 404 6.86 2.33 55.14
C GLU A 404 5.47 2.89 55.39
N GLU A 405 4.81 3.38 54.33
CA GLU A 405 3.47 3.96 54.36
C GLU A 405 2.36 2.90 54.26
N ASN A 406 2.70 1.62 54.12
CA ASN A 406 1.75 0.50 54.09
C ASN A 406 2.03 -0.54 55.19
N PRO A 407 2.04 -0.14 56.48
CA PRO A 407 2.30 -1.06 57.58
C PRO A 407 1.19 -2.13 57.63
N GLY A 408 1.56 -3.38 57.37
CA GLY A 408 0.63 -4.52 57.31
C GLY A 408 0.42 -5.11 55.92
N TYR A 409 1.04 -4.55 54.87
CA TYR A 409 1.12 -5.23 53.59
C TYR A 409 2.13 -6.38 53.66
N GLU A 410 1.65 -7.62 53.60
CA GLU A 410 2.49 -8.81 53.60
C GLU A 410 2.88 -9.21 52.17
N PHE A 411 4.12 -8.90 51.79
CA PHE A 411 4.69 -9.31 50.50
C PHE A 411 4.64 -10.83 50.33
N GLY A 412 4.12 -11.29 49.19
CA GLY A 412 3.96 -12.71 48.87
C GLY A 412 2.73 -13.40 49.49
N MET A 413 2.04 -12.75 50.42
CA MET A 413 0.81 -13.28 51.04
C MET A 413 -0.44 -12.46 50.69
N SER A 414 -0.25 -11.25 50.15
CA SER A 414 -1.32 -10.38 49.68
C SER A 414 -1.84 -10.75 48.30
N ASN A 415 -3.16 -10.78 48.15
CA ASN A 415 -3.85 -10.91 46.85
C ASN A 415 -4.11 -9.56 46.17
N ILE A 416 -3.59 -8.46 46.73
CA ILE A 416 -3.82 -7.11 46.23
C ILE A 416 -2.87 -6.82 45.07
N VAL A 417 -3.43 -6.50 43.91
CA VAL A 417 -2.73 -6.09 42.70
C VAL A 417 -2.95 -4.60 42.47
N ILE A 418 -1.86 -3.87 42.28
CA ILE A 418 -1.94 -2.51 41.73
C ILE A 418 -1.81 -2.62 40.22
N SER A 419 -2.81 -2.12 39.51
CA SER A 419 -2.78 -2.03 38.06
C SER A 419 -2.61 -0.57 37.66
N HIS A 420 -1.84 -0.33 36.61
CA HIS A 420 -1.76 0.98 35.96
C HIS A 420 -1.82 0.80 34.46
N HIS A 421 -2.50 1.73 33.78
CA HIS A 421 -2.60 1.72 32.34
C HIS A 421 -2.72 3.14 31.78
N PHE A 422 -2.28 3.30 30.55
CA PHE A 422 -2.49 4.54 29.81
C PHE A 422 -3.84 4.48 29.10
N CYS A 423 -4.68 5.48 29.35
CA CYS A 423 -5.88 5.77 28.58
C CYS A 423 -5.61 6.99 27.71
N GLN A 424 -6.11 6.98 26.48
CA GLN A 424 -6.19 8.18 25.65
C GLN A 424 -7.63 8.71 25.67
N PRO A 425 -8.01 9.52 26.67
CA PRO A 425 -9.25 10.28 26.55
C PRO A 425 -9.07 11.25 25.38
N GLU A 426 -10.07 11.30 24.51
CA GLU A 426 -10.18 12.14 23.31
C GLU A 426 -9.31 13.42 23.33
N ASN A 427 -8.66 13.72 22.20
CA ASN A 427 -7.85 14.94 21.97
C ASN A 427 -6.46 15.00 22.64
N ILE A 428 -5.56 14.10 22.22
CA ILE A 428 -4.08 14.19 22.38
C ILE A 428 -3.57 14.12 23.84
N LYS A 429 -4.44 14.25 24.84
CA LYS A 429 -4.08 14.15 26.25
C LYS A 429 -4.05 12.69 26.66
N MET A 430 -2.92 12.23 27.15
CA MET A 430 -2.83 10.91 27.77
C MET A 430 -3.20 11.01 29.24
N LYS A 431 -3.97 10.04 29.70
CA LYS A 431 -4.37 9.82 31.08
C LYS A 431 -3.65 8.57 31.57
N VAL A 432 -2.99 8.66 32.73
CA VAL A 432 -2.61 7.47 33.48
C VAL A 432 -3.74 7.16 34.44
N CYS A 433 -4.24 5.93 34.38
CA CYS A 433 -5.17 5.37 35.35
C CYS A 433 -4.40 4.39 36.20
N SER A 434 -4.59 4.44 37.52
CA SER A 434 -4.06 3.43 38.43
C SER A 434 -5.17 3.03 39.36
N SER A 435 -5.28 1.73 39.62
CA SER A 435 -6.32 1.16 40.49
C SER A 435 -5.76 -0.05 41.23
N GLN A 436 -6.25 -0.27 42.45
CA GLN A 436 -5.94 -1.45 43.23
C GLN A 436 -7.10 -2.43 43.21
N HIS A 437 -6.79 -3.73 43.20
CA HIS A 437 -7.77 -4.81 43.16
C HIS A 437 -7.34 -5.96 44.07
N ASP A 438 -8.22 -6.44 44.94
CA ASP A 438 -8.03 -7.72 45.63
C ASP A 438 -8.50 -8.85 44.71
N LEU A 439 -7.62 -9.81 44.42
CA LEU A 439 -7.97 -10.97 43.60
C LEU A 439 -8.82 -12.01 44.34
N SER A 440 -8.88 -11.95 45.67
CA SER A 440 -9.48 -12.98 46.52
C SER A 440 -10.89 -12.64 47.03
N ASN A 441 -11.30 -11.37 47.06
CA ASN A 441 -12.70 -10.95 47.31
C ASN A 441 -12.92 -9.43 47.12
N ASN A 442 -14.13 -9.01 46.75
CA ASN A 442 -14.57 -7.60 46.61
C ASN A 442 -14.72 -6.84 47.95
N SER A 443 -14.09 -7.28 49.03
CA SER A 443 -14.12 -6.55 50.30
C SER A 443 -13.40 -5.20 50.18
N THR A 444 -13.88 -4.23 50.94
CA THR A 444 -13.33 -2.87 50.97
C THR A 444 -11.90 -2.92 51.52
N LEU A 445 -10.93 -2.75 50.62
CA LEU A 445 -9.51 -2.69 50.98
C LEU A 445 -9.18 -1.34 51.62
N ALA A 446 -8.24 -1.36 52.58
CA ALA A 446 -7.50 -0.14 52.91
C ALA A 446 -6.74 0.31 51.64
N PRO A 447 -6.80 1.59 51.26
CA PRO A 447 -6.08 2.09 50.10
C PRO A 447 -4.57 1.97 50.33
N LEU A 448 -3.89 1.29 49.42
CA LEU A 448 -2.44 1.24 49.41
C LEU A 448 -1.88 2.59 48.95
N ILE A 449 -0.80 3.03 49.60
CA ILE A 449 -0.06 4.23 49.21
C ILE A 449 1.05 3.81 48.24
N PHE A 450 0.94 4.19 46.98
CA PHE A 450 1.95 3.89 45.95
C PHE A 450 2.30 5.13 45.13
N LYS A 451 3.50 5.14 44.56
CA LYS A 451 4.02 6.18 43.65
C LYS A 451 3.94 5.68 42.22
N VAL A 452 3.36 6.47 41.33
CA VAL A 452 3.47 6.25 39.90
C VAL A 452 4.59 7.14 39.38
N ASN A 453 5.57 6.56 38.69
CA ASN A 453 6.61 7.31 37.98
C ASN A 453 6.36 7.21 36.48
N CYS A 454 6.57 8.29 35.74
CA CYS A 454 6.39 8.34 34.29
C CYS A 454 7.62 8.94 33.61
N ALA A 455 8.11 8.28 32.56
CA ALA A 455 9.29 8.65 31.80
C ALA A 455 9.06 8.50 30.29
N ILE A 456 9.81 9.24 29.47
CA ILE A 456 9.81 9.16 28.01
C ILE A 456 11.15 8.59 27.55
N ILE A 457 11.13 7.61 26.64
CA ILE A 457 12.31 7.26 25.84
C ILE A 457 12.27 8.05 24.53
N LEU A 458 13.32 8.85 24.29
CA LEU A 458 13.54 9.59 23.05
C LEU A 458 14.21 8.70 21.99
N GLY A 459 13.95 8.97 20.70
CA GLY A 459 14.69 8.34 19.59
C GLY A 459 14.24 6.93 19.22
N THR A 460 12.97 6.57 19.43
CA THR A 460 12.47 5.20 19.18
C THR A 460 11.94 4.95 17.76
N SER A 461 12.18 5.87 16.82
CA SER A 461 11.64 5.83 15.45
C SER A 461 11.97 4.53 14.69
N ASP A 462 13.16 3.95 14.92
CA ASP A 462 13.55 2.67 14.31
C ASP A 462 13.00 1.46 15.07
N ALA A 463 12.81 1.57 16.38
CA ALA A 463 12.37 0.46 17.24
C ALA A 463 10.84 0.23 17.16
N LYS A 464 10.05 1.29 16.93
CA LYS A 464 8.58 1.24 16.80
C LYS A 464 8.06 0.47 15.60
N LYS A 465 8.91 0.17 14.60
CA LYS A 465 8.49 -0.59 13.43
C LYS A 465 8.19 -2.06 13.70
N GLN A 466 8.52 -2.60 14.88
CA GLN A 466 8.37 -4.04 15.12
C GLN A 466 7.47 -4.45 16.30
N HIS A 467 7.40 -3.74 17.45
CA HIS A 467 6.65 -4.27 18.61
C HIS A 467 6.12 -3.16 19.56
N PRO A 468 5.02 -3.42 20.31
CA PRO A 468 4.67 -2.59 21.46
C PRO A 468 5.77 -2.71 22.53
N PHE A 469 6.22 -1.56 23.05
CA PHE A 469 7.21 -1.50 24.11
C PHE A 469 6.52 -1.58 25.47
N ILE A 470 7.05 -2.42 26.34
CA ILE A 470 6.67 -2.47 27.75
C ILE A 470 7.94 -2.24 28.55
N THR A 471 7.89 -1.37 29.55
CA THR A 471 9.02 -1.12 30.44
C THR A 471 8.55 -1.18 31.88
N PHE A 472 9.44 -1.66 32.73
CA PHE A 472 9.16 -2.16 34.07
C PHE A 472 9.80 -1.28 35.14
N GLY A 473 9.22 -1.35 36.34
CA GLY A 473 9.91 -1.21 37.61
C GLY A 473 9.25 -2.22 38.54
N VAL A 474 10.01 -3.22 38.99
CA VAL A 474 9.63 -4.07 40.11
C VAL A 474 10.40 -3.55 41.29
N PHE A 475 9.69 -3.11 42.32
CA PHE A 475 10.23 -2.69 43.62
C PHE A 475 9.55 -3.52 44.70
#